data_AF-A0ABD3DQ57-F1
#
_entry.id   AF-A0ABD3DQ57-F1
#
_cell.length_a   1.000
_cell.length_b   1.000
_cell.length_c   1.000
_cell.angle_alpha   90.00
_cell.angle_beta   90.00
_cell.angle_gamma   90.00
#
_symmetry.space_group_name_H-M   'P 1'
#
loop_
_entity.id
_entity.type
_entity.pdbx_description
1 polymer ?
#
loop_
_entity_poly.entity_id
_entity_poly.type
_entity_poly.pdbx_seq_one_letter_code
_entity_poly.pdbx_strand_id
1 'polypeptide(L)'
;MYRFRDLWEIANDINVDNNQLLDVIGRVVSYQKPTFVAKCSTRRMDFTIANTENKKLGCSLWGDYIDPVLSIFEKEDSKPLIICIQFGKITRYRERIDDPKYLQDRAILAPTLDVVDAVNDYMISKMSGDCYKYYSSNTVCRSDSAGDMLGDVHTSEFLNSIKCSGVPNHELNLKVGTPVMLLRNTDSSNGLCNSTRLLITRLGSYVLECKILTGHSAGEKVLIPRLSLTPSDVRVPFKFQRRQFPVMISYAMTINKSQGQSLANVGLYLKKPVFSHGQLYVAVSRVTNPTGLKILLCPDEDDETNSTVNVVYKEIFQNL
;
A
#
# COMPACT_ATOMS: atom_id res chain seq x y z
N MET A 1 -6.54 -8.37 30.29
CA MET A 1 -5.82 -7.28 30.98
C MET A 1 -4.35 -7.44 30.62
N TYR A 2 -3.86 -6.71 29.61
CA TYR A 2 -2.47 -6.89 29.16
C TYR A 2 -1.52 -6.23 30.16
N ARG A 3 -0.57 -7.02 30.67
CA ARG A 3 0.56 -6.53 31.48
C ARG A 3 1.72 -6.18 30.54
N PHE A 4 2.25 -4.98 30.74
CA PHE A 4 3.46 -4.46 30.11
C PHE A 4 4.71 -5.13 30.71
N ARG A 5 5.78 -5.24 29.91
CA ARG A 5 7.12 -5.71 30.35
C ARG A 5 8.15 -4.60 30.24
N ASP A 6 9.26 -4.83 30.91
CA ASP A 6 10.25 -3.84 31.26
C ASP A 6 11.41 -3.68 30.23
N LEU A 7 11.84 -2.44 29.99
CA LEU A 7 12.85 -2.04 28.99
C LEU A 7 14.25 -2.68 29.20
N TRP A 8 14.70 -2.88 30.45
CA TRP A 8 16.03 -3.46 30.72
C TRP A 8 16.00 -5.00 30.76
N GLU A 9 14.82 -5.60 30.94
CA GLU A 9 14.64 -7.03 30.67
C GLU A 9 14.69 -7.31 29.16
N ILE A 10 14.11 -6.44 28.33
CA ILE A 10 14.12 -6.59 26.87
C ILE A 10 15.50 -6.30 26.25
N ALA A 11 16.24 -5.32 26.79
CA ALA A 11 17.55 -4.92 26.27
C ALA A 11 18.72 -5.81 26.69
N ASN A 12 18.62 -6.55 27.81
CA ASN A 12 19.67 -7.47 28.26
C ASN A 12 19.51 -8.91 27.72
N ASP A 13 18.28 -9.33 27.35
CA ASP A 13 18.02 -10.68 26.79
C ASP A 13 18.23 -10.77 25.27
N ILE A 14 18.24 -9.65 24.54
CA ILE A 14 18.26 -9.66 23.07
C ILE A 14 19.44 -8.83 22.59
N ASN A 15 20.40 -9.49 21.96
CA ASN A 15 21.46 -8.85 21.18
C ASN A 15 20.81 -8.14 19.97
N VAL A 16 20.29 -6.92 20.16
CA VAL A 16 19.40 -6.27 19.19
C VAL A 16 20.16 -5.86 17.94
N ASP A 17 19.93 -6.65 16.88
CA ASP A 17 20.37 -6.43 15.52
C ASP A 17 19.79 -5.12 14.94
N ASN A 18 20.65 -4.32 14.31
CA ASN A 18 20.34 -3.10 13.54
C ASN A 18 19.31 -3.30 12.40
N ASN A 19 18.85 -4.54 12.18
CA ASN A 19 17.88 -4.93 11.16
C ASN A 19 16.39 -4.92 11.58
N GLN A 20 16.02 -4.75 12.84
CA GLN A 20 14.63 -4.88 13.28
C GLN A 20 13.81 -3.57 13.29
N LEU A 21 12.49 -3.70 13.05
CA LEU A 21 11.50 -2.63 13.15
C LEU A 21 10.99 -2.56 14.60
N LEU A 22 11.03 -1.39 15.23
CA LEU A 22 10.60 -1.18 16.61
C LEU A 22 9.54 -0.08 16.65
N ASP A 23 8.36 -0.41 17.18
CA ASP A 23 7.33 0.56 17.54
C ASP A 23 7.55 0.86 19.04
N VAL A 24 7.91 2.10 19.38
CA VAL A 24 8.17 2.48 20.78
C VAL A 24 7.12 3.49 21.24
N ILE A 25 6.42 3.13 22.31
CA ILE A 25 5.47 4.00 23.00
C ILE A 25 6.14 4.45 24.30
N GLY A 26 6.24 5.76 24.49
CA GLY A 26 6.79 6.32 25.73
C GLY A 26 6.35 7.74 25.98
N ARG A 27 6.32 8.11 27.25
CA ARG A 27 6.08 9.48 27.70
C ARG A 27 7.32 10.33 27.43
N VAL A 28 7.19 11.47 26.77
CA VAL A 28 8.31 12.41 26.62
C VAL A 28 8.68 12.96 27.99
N VAL A 29 9.94 12.82 28.38
CA VAL A 29 10.46 13.28 29.67
C VAL A 29 11.46 14.42 29.55
N SER A 30 12.06 14.61 28.37
CA SER A 30 12.93 15.74 28.07
C SER A 30 13.11 15.90 26.57
N TYR A 31 13.37 17.12 26.14
CA TYR A 31 13.71 17.42 24.75
C TYR A 31 14.64 18.63 24.66
N GLN A 32 15.41 18.71 23.58
CA GLN A 32 16.31 19.82 23.29
C GLN A 32 15.72 20.72 22.20
N LYS A 33 16.15 21.98 22.16
CA LYS A 33 15.78 22.88 21.06
C LYS A 33 16.34 22.33 19.74
N PRO A 34 15.61 22.46 18.62
CA PRO A 34 16.11 22.04 17.32
C PRO A 34 17.41 22.75 16.95
N THR A 35 18.31 22.00 16.32
CA THR A 35 19.56 22.52 15.79
C THR A 35 19.60 22.33 14.28
N PHE A 36 20.22 23.28 13.58
CA PHE A 36 20.48 23.15 12.15
C PHE A 36 21.70 22.27 11.91
N VAL A 37 21.57 21.26 11.05
CA VAL A 37 22.66 20.38 10.66
C VAL A 37 23.21 20.85 9.32
N ALA A 38 24.34 21.57 9.38
CA ALA A 38 24.94 22.29 8.26
C ALA A 38 25.24 21.44 7.01
N LYS A 39 25.42 20.12 7.16
CA LYS A 39 25.70 19.20 6.05
C LYS A 39 24.49 18.89 5.16
N CYS A 40 23.27 19.01 5.66
CA CYS A 40 22.08 18.48 4.99
C CYS A 40 20.91 19.47 4.89
N SER A 41 21.15 20.76 5.19
CA SER A 41 20.13 21.83 5.19
C SER A 41 18.83 21.43 5.90
N THR A 42 18.94 20.68 7.00
CA THR A 42 17.81 20.13 7.75
C THR A 42 17.97 20.38 9.24
N ARG A 43 16.87 20.38 9.97
CA ARG A 43 16.84 20.54 11.43
C ARG A 43 16.82 19.17 12.09
N ARG A 44 17.45 19.07 13.25
CA ARG A 44 17.43 17.89 14.12
C ARG A 44 16.98 18.31 15.52
N MET A 45 16.15 17.50 16.14
CA MET A 45 15.71 17.68 17.52
C MET A 45 15.89 16.36 18.29
N ASP A 46 16.65 16.40 19.39
CA ASP A 46 16.83 15.25 20.26
C ASP A 46 15.87 15.31 21.45
N PHE A 47 15.29 14.17 21.80
CA PHE A 47 14.34 14.04 22.91
C PHE A 47 14.45 12.68 23.56
N THR A 48 13.78 12.50 24.69
CA THR A 48 13.83 11.27 25.48
C THR A 48 12.42 10.87 25.86
N ILE A 49 12.10 9.61 25.61
CA ILE A 49 10.84 9.00 26.03
C ILE A 49 11.10 8.03 27.17
N ALA A 50 10.13 7.86 28.07
CA ALA A 50 10.18 6.92 29.17
C ALA A 50 8.95 6.00 29.18
N ASN A 51 9.14 4.73 29.47
CA ASN A 51 8.04 3.77 29.63
C ASN A 51 7.34 3.95 30.99
N THR A 52 6.38 3.07 31.31
CA THR A 52 5.64 3.06 32.59
C THR A 52 6.50 2.78 33.82
N GLU A 53 7.69 2.19 33.65
CA GLU A 53 8.68 1.98 34.72
C GLU A 53 9.80 3.04 34.67
N ASN A 54 9.56 4.17 33.98
CA ASN A 54 10.48 5.30 33.88
C ASN A 54 11.83 5.00 33.17
N LYS A 55 11.91 3.89 32.41
CA LYS A 55 13.10 3.54 31.63
C LYS A 55 13.16 4.37 30.36
N LYS A 56 14.29 5.05 30.17
CA LYS A 56 14.46 6.13 29.20
C LYS A 56 15.08 5.63 27.89
N LEU A 57 14.57 6.12 26.77
CA LEU A 57 15.11 5.91 25.43
C LEU A 57 15.38 7.28 24.78
N GLY A 58 16.60 7.48 24.29
CA GLY A 58 16.96 8.65 23.50
C GLY A 58 16.45 8.53 22.06
N CYS A 59 15.87 9.59 21.54
CA CYS A 59 15.27 9.65 20.20
C CYS A 59 15.69 10.93 19.48
N SER A 60 15.71 10.89 18.15
CA SER A 60 16.03 12.05 17.30
C SER A 60 14.99 12.21 16.20
N LEU A 61 14.39 13.40 16.10
CA LEU A 61 13.51 13.83 15.02
C LEU A 61 14.28 14.72 14.04
N TRP A 62 13.90 14.66 12.77
CA TRP A 62 14.58 15.37 11.68
C TRP A 62 13.57 16.04 10.74
N GLY A 63 13.96 17.19 10.18
CA GLY A 63 13.21 17.89 9.14
C GLY A 63 11.97 18.62 9.63
N ASP A 64 10.98 18.76 8.74
CA ASP A 64 9.81 19.63 8.94
C ASP A 64 8.81 19.10 9.97
N TYR A 65 8.94 17.84 10.38
CA TYR A 65 8.15 17.23 11.47
C TYR A 65 8.48 17.77 12.85
N ILE A 66 9.58 18.53 12.97
CA ILE A 66 10.03 19.13 14.22
C ILE A 66 9.03 20.19 14.72
N ASP A 67 8.53 21.07 13.85
CA ASP A 67 7.67 22.18 14.26
C ASP A 67 6.29 21.74 14.78
N PRO A 68 5.59 20.79 14.14
CA PRO A 68 4.36 20.22 14.69
C PRO A 68 4.59 19.59 16.08
N VAL A 69 5.67 18.83 16.25
CA VAL A 69 5.97 18.14 17.52
C VAL A 69 6.36 19.13 18.63
N LEU A 70 7.12 20.17 18.32
CA LEU A 70 7.40 21.27 19.26
C LEU A 70 6.17 22.02 19.68
N SER A 71 5.27 22.32 18.75
CA SER A 71 4.03 23.01 19.08
C SER A 71 3.18 22.22 20.07
N ILE A 72 3.30 20.88 20.09
CA ILE A 72 2.66 20.01 21.08
C ILE A 72 3.40 20.05 22.41
N PHE A 73 4.74 20.03 22.40
CA PHE A 73 5.57 20.17 23.61
C PHE A 73 5.35 21.51 24.34
N GLU A 74 5.07 22.57 23.59
CA GLU A 74 4.88 23.93 24.12
C GLU A 74 3.44 24.22 24.57
N LYS A 75 2.45 23.40 24.18
CA LYS A 75 1.02 23.62 24.46
C LYS A 75 0.48 22.95 25.72
N GLU A 76 1.13 21.95 26.29
CA GLU A 76 0.62 21.20 27.46
C GLU A 76 1.41 21.47 28.75
N ASP A 77 0.78 22.12 29.72
CA ASP A 77 1.38 22.41 31.02
C ASP A 77 0.86 21.49 32.16
N SER A 78 0.15 20.39 31.85
CA SER A 78 -0.38 19.52 32.92
C SER A 78 -0.64 18.04 32.58
N LYS A 79 -0.43 17.57 31.35
CA LYS A 79 -0.63 16.15 30.99
C LYS A 79 0.63 15.52 30.38
N PRO A 80 0.89 14.23 30.65
CA PRO A 80 2.05 13.54 30.11
C PRO A 80 1.85 13.22 28.62
N LEU A 81 2.62 13.88 27.76
CA LEU A 81 2.63 13.59 26.33
C LEU A 81 3.20 12.21 26.03
N ILE A 82 2.41 11.35 25.38
CA ILE A 82 2.79 10.00 24.94
C ILE A 82 3.03 10.01 23.44
N ILE A 83 4.22 9.57 23.00
CA ILE A 83 4.57 9.47 21.57
C ILE A 83 4.71 7.99 21.19
N CYS A 84 4.08 7.62 20.07
CA CYS A 84 4.35 6.38 19.34
C CYS A 84 5.31 6.70 18.18
N ILE A 85 6.55 6.22 18.25
CA ILE A 85 7.54 6.43 17.19
C ILE A 85 7.61 5.17 16.34
N GLN A 86 7.23 5.28 15.07
CA GLN A 86 7.42 4.24 14.07
C GLN A 86 8.61 4.59 13.16
N PHE A 87 9.69 3.80 13.22
CA PHE A 87 10.81 3.95 12.30
C PHE A 87 10.47 3.36 10.92
N GLY A 88 9.85 4.15 10.04
CA GLY A 88 9.67 3.78 8.63
C GLY A 88 10.95 4.04 7.81
N LYS A 89 11.63 2.98 7.33
CA LYS A 89 12.79 3.14 6.43
C LYS A 89 12.35 3.24 4.96
N ILE A 90 11.92 4.41 4.50
CA ILE A 90 11.73 4.71 3.05
C ILE A 90 13.03 4.45 2.27
N THR A 91 14.19 4.68 2.87
CA THR A 91 15.52 4.42 2.30
C THR A 91 15.77 2.94 2.03
N ARG A 92 15.39 2.05 2.95
CA ARG A 92 15.56 0.59 2.78
C ARG A 92 14.63 0.02 1.71
N TYR A 93 13.45 0.63 1.54
CA TYR A 93 12.58 0.34 0.42
C TYR A 93 13.23 0.73 -0.91
N ARG A 94 13.83 1.93 -1.01
CA ARG A 94 14.57 2.39 -2.20
C ARG A 94 15.82 1.55 -2.50
N GLU A 95 16.55 1.11 -1.49
CA GLU A 95 17.77 0.29 -1.63
C GLU A 95 17.48 -1.16 -2.05
N ARG A 96 16.26 -1.67 -1.79
CA ARG A 96 15.87 -3.06 -2.07
C ARG A 96 14.71 -3.17 -3.05
N ILE A 97 14.32 -2.08 -3.71
CA ILE A 97 13.24 -2.13 -4.71
C ILE A 97 13.62 -3.00 -5.90
N ASP A 98 14.91 -3.06 -6.22
CA ASP A 98 15.45 -3.91 -7.27
C ASP A 98 15.65 -5.36 -6.81
N ASP A 99 15.32 -5.70 -5.56
CA ASP A 99 15.34 -7.08 -5.05
C ASP A 99 13.96 -7.72 -5.23
N PRO A 100 13.78 -8.62 -6.23
CA PRO A 100 12.51 -9.31 -6.44
C PRO A 100 12.04 -10.06 -5.19
N LYS A 101 12.96 -10.63 -4.40
CA LYS A 101 12.61 -11.36 -3.17
C LYS A 101 12.05 -10.42 -2.11
N TYR A 102 12.58 -9.19 -2.04
CA TYR A 102 12.06 -8.19 -1.12
C TYR A 102 10.63 -7.76 -1.47
N LEU A 103 10.31 -7.62 -2.76
CA LEU A 103 8.97 -7.21 -3.22
C LEU A 103 7.95 -8.36 -3.23
N GLN A 104 8.40 -9.60 -3.44
CA GLN A 104 7.57 -10.79 -3.59
C GLN A 104 6.59 -10.98 -2.44
N ASP A 105 7.09 -10.91 -1.20
CA ASP A 105 6.30 -11.27 -0.01
C ASP A 105 5.72 -10.06 0.72
N ARG A 106 5.62 -8.90 0.03
CA ARG A 106 5.19 -7.64 0.63
C ARG A 106 4.10 -6.95 -0.17
N ALA A 107 3.07 -6.45 0.52
CA ALA A 107 2.08 -5.57 -0.09
C ALA A 107 1.45 -4.62 0.93
N ILE A 108 0.96 -3.49 0.44
CA ILE A 108 0.04 -2.62 1.16
C ILE A 108 -1.39 -3.06 0.81
N LEU A 109 -2.23 -3.29 1.81
CA LEU A 109 -3.65 -3.61 1.63
C LEU A 109 -4.49 -2.42 2.02
N ALA A 110 -5.46 -2.06 1.18
CA ALA A 110 -6.44 -1.02 1.48
C ALA A 110 -7.86 -1.50 1.14
N PRO A 111 -8.91 -0.92 1.75
CA PRO A 111 -10.28 -1.41 1.53
C PRO A 111 -10.80 -1.07 0.13
N THR A 112 -10.43 0.09 -0.42
CA THR A 112 -11.02 0.63 -1.65
C THR A 112 -9.98 0.92 -2.74
N LEU A 113 -10.41 0.90 -4.01
CA LEU A 113 -9.54 1.09 -5.17
C LEU A 113 -8.93 2.50 -5.24
N ASP A 114 -9.65 3.54 -4.81
CA ASP A 114 -9.15 4.92 -4.79
C ASP A 114 -7.97 5.09 -3.84
N VAL A 115 -8.00 4.43 -2.67
CA VAL A 115 -6.86 4.45 -1.72
C VAL A 115 -5.68 3.68 -2.31
N VAL A 116 -5.93 2.55 -2.97
CA VAL A 116 -4.89 1.77 -3.66
C VAL A 116 -4.23 2.58 -4.77
N ASP A 117 -5.01 3.25 -5.62
CA ASP A 117 -4.51 4.13 -6.68
C ASP A 117 -3.64 5.25 -6.09
N ALA A 118 -4.12 5.94 -5.05
CA ALA A 118 -3.36 7.02 -4.40
C ALA A 118 -2.01 6.55 -3.83
N VAL A 119 -1.97 5.38 -3.19
CA VAL A 119 -0.73 4.80 -2.67
C VAL A 119 0.20 4.40 -3.81
N ASN A 120 -0.32 3.74 -4.86
CA ASN A 120 0.49 3.33 -6.00
C ASN A 120 1.08 4.53 -6.75
N ASP A 121 0.29 5.58 -6.97
CA ASP A 121 0.73 6.84 -7.59
C ASP A 121 1.82 7.52 -6.74
N TYR A 122 1.62 7.59 -5.42
CA TYR A 122 2.63 8.08 -4.49
C TYR A 122 3.92 7.28 -4.60
N MET A 123 3.83 5.95 -4.56
CA MET A 123 5.01 5.08 -4.63
C MET A 123 5.78 5.29 -5.94
N ILE A 124 5.10 5.32 -7.09
CA ILE A 124 5.75 5.60 -8.38
C ILE A 124 6.44 6.97 -8.42
N SER A 125 5.81 8.00 -7.81
CA SER A 125 6.39 9.33 -7.73
C SER A 125 7.71 9.35 -6.95
N LYS A 126 7.89 8.40 -6.01
CA LYS A 126 9.09 8.31 -5.15
C LYS A 126 10.17 7.41 -5.72
N MET A 127 9.90 6.65 -6.78
CA MET A 127 10.89 5.80 -7.44
C MET A 127 11.79 6.62 -8.36
N SER A 128 13.08 6.28 -8.35
CA SER A 128 14.03 6.74 -9.36
C SER A 128 13.77 6.07 -10.72
N GLY A 129 14.36 6.61 -11.78
CA GLY A 129 14.25 6.08 -13.14
C GLY A 129 13.17 6.74 -13.99
N ASP A 130 13.30 6.55 -15.29
CA ASP A 130 12.44 7.16 -16.29
C ASP A 130 11.03 6.58 -16.25
N CYS A 131 10.05 7.48 -16.23
CA CYS A 131 8.64 7.12 -16.30
C CYS A 131 8.22 7.02 -17.76
N TYR A 132 7.67 5.87 -18.16
CA TYR A 132 7.05 5.70 -19.47
C TYR A 132 5.53 5.73 -19.31
N LYS A 133 4.87 6.57 -20.14
CA LYS A 133 3.42 6.72 -20.16
C LYS A 133 2.81 5.85 -21.26
N TYR A 134 1.82 5.05 -20.89
CA TYR A 134 1.06 4.24 -21.84
C TYR A 134 -0.42 4.63 -21.79
N TYR A 135 -0.90 5.20 -22.90
CA TYR A 135 -2.32 5.53 -23.07
C TYR A 135 -3.11 4.35 -23.63
N SER A 136 -4.34 4.15 -23.16
CA SER A 136 -5.25 3.15 -23.71
C SER A 136 -5.93 3.66 -24.98
N SER A 137 -6.44 2.72 -25.78
CA SER A 137 -7.42 3.03 -26.84
C SER A 137 -8.76 2.42 -26.45
N ASN A 138 -9.83 3.22 -26.46
CA ASN A 138 -11.16 2.79 -26.02
C ASN A 138 -12.12 2.74 -27.21
N THR A 139 -13.03 1.76 -27.21
CA THR A 139 -14.04 1.59 -28.25
C THR A 139 -15.36 1.17 -27.60
N VAL A 140 -16.46 1.83 -27.97
CA VAL A 140 -17.81 1.45 -27.49
C VAL A 140 -18.24 0.17 -28.22
N CYS A 141 -18.79 -0.79 -27.48
CA CYS A 141 -19.38 -1.98 -28.09
C CYS A 141 -20.81 -1.63 -28.51
N ARG A 142 -21.09 -1.57 -29.82
CA ARG A 142 -22.46 -1.38 -30.31
C ARG A 142 -23.28 -2.62 -29.95
N SER A 143 -24.49 -2.42 -29.42
CA SER A 143 -25.43 -3.53 -29.24
C SER A 143 -26.19 -3.75 -30.55
N ASP A 144 -26.42 -5.01 -30.97
CA ASP A 144 -27.17 -5.34 -32.20
C ASP A 144 -28.68 -5.00 -32.12
N SER A 145 -29.10 -4.29 -31.08
CA SER A 145 -30.48 -3.86 -30.89
C SER A 145 -30.68 -2.57 -31.68
N ALA A 146 -31.61 -2.61 -32.64
CA ALA A 146 -31.88 -1.58 -33.66
C ALA A 146 -32.39 -0.20 -33.15
N GLY A 147 -32.05 0.20 -31.93
CA GLY A 147 -32.44 1.48 -31.32
C GLY A 147 -31.28 2.35 -30.83
N ASP A 148 -30.03 2.00 -31.11
CA ASP A 148 -28.86 2.63 -30.48
C ASP A 148 -28.41 3.94 -31.18
N MET A 149 -29.28 4.95 -31.12
CA MET A 149 -28.93 6.36 -31.38
C MET A 149 -28.05 6.96 -30.26
N LEU A 150 -27.56 6.14 -29.29
CA LEU A 150 -26.67 6.57 -28.21
C LEU A 150 -25.18 6.26 -28.46
N GLY A 151 -24.84 5.59 -29.57
CA GLY A 151 -23.44 5.25 -29.90
C GLY A 151 -22.47 6.44 -29.97
N ASP A 152 -22.98 7.65 -30.23
CA ASP A 152 -22.22 8.90 -30.31
C ASP A 152 -22.23 9.74 -29.01
N VAL A 153 -22.92 9.29 -27.95
CA VAL A 153 -23.00 10.07 -26.69
C VAL A 153 -21.73 9.94 -25.84
N HIS A 154 -20.98 8.85 -26.01
CA HIS A 154 -19.79 8.58 -25.20
C HIS A 154 -18.53 9.12 -25.86
N THR A 155 -18.11 10.32 -25.44
CA THR A 155 -16.86 10.93 -25.91
C THR A 155 -15.63 10.12 -25.48
N SER A 156 -14.53 10.28 -26.22
CA SER A 156 -13.27 9.61 -25.90
C SER A 156 -12.75 10.01 -24.50
N GLU A 157 -12.94 11.26 -24.12
CA GLU A 157 -12.59 11.87 -22.84
C GLU A 157 -13.37 11.21 -21.70
N PHE A 158 -14.68 11.01 -21.90
CA PHE A 158 -15.51 10.30 -20.94
C PHE A 158 -15.00 8.87 -20.75
N LEU A 159 -14.77 8.12 -21.84
CA LEU A 159 -14.25 6.75 -21.76
C LEU A 159 -12.86 6.67 -21.12
N ASN A 160 -12.01 7.67 -21.35
CA ASN A 160 -10.68 7.77 -20.75
C ASN A 160 -10.76 8.01 -19.23
N SER A 161 -11.77 8.75 -18.76
CA SER A 161 -11.97 9.04 -17.33
C SER A 161 -12.44 7.84 -16.51
N ILE A 162 -13.02 6.81 -17.15
CA ILE A 162 -13.61 5.68 -16.44
C ILE A 162 -12.53 4.82 -15.77
N LYS A 163 -12.61 4.74 -14.43
CA LYS A 163 -11.89 3.80 -13.58
C LYS A 163 -12.87 2.75 -13.07
N CYS A 164 -12.66 1.48 -13.43
CA CYS A 164 -13.54 0.39 -13.04
C CYS A 164 -12.80 -0.94 -12.93
N SER A 165 -13.42 -1.91 -12.29
CA SER A 165 -12.81 -3.25 -12.13
C SER A 165 -12.74 -4.02 -13.45
N GLY A 166 -11.68 -4.79 -13.63
CA GLY A 166 -11.50 -5.69 -14.77
C GLY A 166 -10.80 -5.09 -15.99
N VAL A 167 -10.49 -3.78 -15.95
CA VAL A 167 -9.67 -3.08 -16.95
C VAL A 167 -8.62 -2.19 -16.27
N PRO A 168 -7.43 -2.00 -16.87
CA PRO A 168 -6.45 -1.02 -16.41
C PRO A 168 -6.96 0.41 -16.60
N ASN A 169 -6.35 1.37 -15.89
CA ASN A 169 -6.58 2.80 -16.12
C ASN A 169 -6.16 3.23 -17.54
N HIS A 170 -6.75 4.32 -18.03
CA HIS A 170 -6.43 4.86 -19.37
C HIS A 170 -4.95 5.23 -19.48
N GLU A 171 -4.45 6.03 -18.53
CA GLU A 171 -3.04 6.35 -18.39
C GLU A 171 -2.39 5.38 -17.41
N LEU A 172 -1.39 4.64 -17.89
CA LEU A 172 -0.49 3.84 -17.06
C LEU A 172 0.89 4.49 -17.04
N ASN A 173 1.30 4.94 -15.86
CA ASN A 173 2.63 5.47 -15.59
C ASN A 173 3.49 4.33 -15.04
N LEU A 174 4.49 3.86 -15.79
CA LEU A 174 5.31 2.70 -15.40
C LEU A 174 6.79 3.05 -15.39
N LYS A 175 7.53 2.41 -14.46
CA LYS A 175 8.98 2.47 -14.35
C LYS A 175 9.56 1.06 -14.27
N VAL A 176 10.79 0.87 -14.74
CA VAL A 176 11.53 -0.37 -14.48
C VAL A 176 11.67 -0.56 -12.95
N GLY A 177 11.58 -1.80 -12.47
CA GLY A 177 11.56 -2.13 -11.03
C GLY A 177 10.19 -1.98 -10.38
N THR A 178 9.14 -1.59 -11.13
CA THR A 178 7.79 -1.48 -10.57
C THR A 178 7.11 -2.85 -10.51
N PRO A 179 6.62 -3.30 -9.34
CA PRO A 179 5.76 -4.45 -9.24
C PRO A 179 4.39 -4.10 -9.82
N VAL A 180 3.90 -4.99 -10.69
CA VAL A 180 2.57 -4.93 -11.28
C VAL A 180 1.84 -6.24 -11.06
N MET A 181 0.53 -6.22 -11.22
CA MET A 181 -0.35 -7.35 -11.07
C MET A 181 -1.14 -7.55 -12.36
N LEU A 182 -1.19 -8.78 -12.87
CA LEU A 182 -1.94 -9.13 -14.07
C LEU A 182 -3.45 -9.11 -13.79
N LEU A 183 -4.26 -8.61 -14.72
CA LEU A 183 -5.71 -8.45 -14.58
C LEU A 183 -6.54 -9.55 -15.27
N ARG A 184 -5.90 -10.41 -16.05
CA ARG A 184 -6.54 -11.51 -16.79
C ARG A 184 -5.64 -12.72 -16.82
N ASN A 185 -6.26 -13.89 -16.94
CA ASN A 185 -5.54 -15.11 -17.28
C ASN A 185 -5.09 -14.98 -18.74
N THR A 186 -3.79 -15.11 -18.99
CA THR A 186 -3.23 -15.16 -20.35
C THR A 186 -2.61 -16.51 -20.63
N ASP A 187 -1.94 -17.09 -19.64
CA ASP A 187 -1.34 -18.42 -19.72
C ASP A 187 -1.24 -19.02 -18.32
N SER A 188 -2.34 -19.60 -17.85
CA SER A 188 -2.42 -20.16 -16.51
C SER A 188 -1.48 -21.34 -16.30
N SER A 189 -1.13 -22.08 -17.36
CA SER A 189 -0.20 -23.20 -17.28
C SER A 189 1.22 -22.76 -16.91
N ASN A 190 1.60 -21.57 -17.34
CA ASN A 190 2.90 -20.96 -17.04
C ASN A 190 2.85 -19.94 -15.89
N GLY A 191 1.77 -19.91 -15.11
CA GLY A 191 1.63 -19.04 -13.94
C GLY A 191 1.17 -17.61 -14.25
N LEU A 192 0.76 -17.31 -15.49
CA LEU A 192 0.20 -16.00 -15.90
C LEU A 192 -1.32 -15.98 -15.73
N CYS A 193 -1.73 -15.96 -14.46
CA CYS A 193 -3.11 -15.85 -14.03
C CYS A 193 -3.44 -14.42 -13.61
N ASN A 194 -4.73 -14.12 -13.51
CA ASN A 194 -5.23 -12.94 -12.83
C ASN A 194 -4.63 -12.89 -11.41
N SER A 195 -4.24 -11.70 -11.00
CA SER A 195 -3.55 -11.44 -9.74
C SER A 195 -2.11 -11.94 -9.63
N THR A 196 -1.52 -12.58 -10.65
CA THR A 196 -0.08 -12.87 -10.67
C THR A 196 0.71 -11.56 -10.56
N ARG A 197 1.59 -11.48 -9.57
CA ARG A 197 2.51 -10.35 -9.38
C ARG A 197 3.74 -10.53 -10.24
N LEU A 198 4.12 -9.46 -10.92
CA LEU A 198 5.23 -9.40 -11.85
C LEU A 198 6.10 -8.17 -11.51
N LEU A 199 7.40 -8.25 -11.76
CA LEU A 199 8.32 -7.12 -11.67
C LEU A 199 8.66 -6.64 -13.07
N ILE A 200 8.44 -5.36 -13.38
CA ILE A 200 8.84 -4.80 -14.68
C ILE A 200 10.37 -4.78 -14.76
N THR A 201 10.91 -5.43 -15.78
CA THR A 201 12.36 -5.45 -16.06
C THR A 201 12.71 -4.59 -17.26
N ARG A 202 11.82 -4.47 -18.26
CA ARG A 202 11.99 -3.55 -19.40
C ARG A 202 10.64 -3.02 -19.89
N LEU A 203 10.67 -1.77 -20.35
CA LEU A 203 9.52 -1.06 -20.92
C LEU A 203 9.68 -0.96 -22.43
N GLY A 204 8.88 -1.70 -23.18
CA GLY A 204 8.81 -1.61 -24.65
C GLY A 204 7.56 -0.88 -25.12
N SER A 205 7.55 -0.42 -26.37
CA SER A 205 6.38 0.28 -26.94
C SER A 205 5.16 -0.63 -27.10
N TYR A 206 5.39 -1.91 -27.40
CA TYR A 206 4.33 -2.90 -27.71
C TYR A 206 4.18 -4.02 -26.68
N VAL A 207 5.26 -4.32 -25.95
CA VAL A 207 5.32 -5.38 -24.93
C VAL A 207 6.06 -4.88 -23.70
N LEU A 208 5.64 -5.35 -22.52
CA LEU A 208 6.40 -5.21 -21.29
C LEU A 208 7.21 -6.49 -21.05
N GLU A 209 8.49 -6.38 -20.70
CA GLU A 209 9.25 -7.53 -20.18
C GLU A 209 9.16 -7.52 -18.67
N CYS A 210 8.59 -8.59 -18.11
CA CYS A 210 8.41 -8.72 -16.67
C CYS A 210 9.02 -10.02 -16.16
N LYS A 211 9.33 -10.05 -14.87
CA LYS A 211 9.74 -11.25 -14.13
C LYS A 211 8.63 -11.69 -13.20
N ILE A 212 8.25 -12.97 -13.20
CA ILE A 212 7.22 -13.49 -12.29
C ILE A 212 7.75 -13.44 -10.85
N LEU A 213 6.97 -12.87 -9.92
CA LEU A 213 7.38 -12.74 -8.53
C LEU A 213 7.00 -13.96 -7.69
N THR A 214 5.82 -14.55 -7.90
CA THR A 214 5.28 -15.61 -7.03
C THR A 214 4.83 -16.84 -7.81
N GLY A 215 4.72 -17.99 -7.14
CA GLY A 215 4.23 -19.25 -7.72
C GLY A 215 5.34 -20.16 -8.27
N HIS A 216 4.94 -21.26 -8.92
CA HIS A 216 5.88 -22.27 -9.43
C HIS A 216 6.81 -21.75 -10.54
N SER A 217 6.37 -20.72 -11.29
CA SER A 217 7.15 -20.06 -12.33
C SER A 217 7.89 -18.81 -11.81
N ALA A 218 8.02 -18.63 -10.49
CA ALA A 218 8.72 -17.47 -9.94
C ALA A 218 10.15 -17.39 -10.46
N GLY A 219 10.53 -16.20 -10.92
CA GLY A 219 11.84 -15.96 -11.52
C GLY A 219 11.85 -15.94 -13.05
N GLU A 220 10.86 -16.54 -13.69
CA GLU A 220 10.77 -16.60 -15.15
C GLU A 220 10.48 -15.23 -15.77
N LYS A 221 11.09 -14.98 -16.94
CA LYS A 221 10.83 -13.78 -17.73
C LYS A 221 9.67 -14.01 -18.68
N VAL A 222 8.78 -13.03 -18.77
CA VAL A 222 7.58 -13.09 -19.60
C VAL A 222 7.39 -11.77 -20.34
N LEU A 223 6.79 -11.86 -21.53
CA LEU A 223 6.40 -10.69 -22.32
C LEU A 223 4.90 -10.48 -22.21
N ILE A 224 4.48 -9.30 -21.77
CA ILE A 224 3.09 -8.94 -21.60
C ILE A 224 2.67 -7.97 -22.71
N PRO A 225 1.88 -8.40 -23.71
CA PRO A 225 1.37 -7.52 -24.74
C PRO A 225 0.14 -6.74 -24.28
N ARG A 226 -0.26 -5.73 -25.07
CA ARG A 226 -1.56 -5.05 -24.88
C ARG A 226 -2.71 -5.98 -25.29
N LEU A 227 -3.75 -6.03 -24.46
CA LEU A 227 -4.98 -6.78 -24.72
C LEU A 227 -6.17 -5.83 -24.78
N SER A 228 -7.21 -6.23 -25.49
CA SER A 228 -8.48 -5.51 -25.54
C SER A 228 -9.44 -6.10 -24.50
N LEU A 229 -9.71 -5.33 -23.44
CA LEU A 229 -10.35 -5.79 -22.22
C LEU A 229 -11.72 -5.13 -22.04
N THR A 230 -12.70 -5.88 -21.56
CA THR A 230 -14.02 -5.34 -21.19
C THR A 230 -14.12 -5.21 -19.66
N PRO A 231 -14.65 -4.10 -19.14
CA PRO A 231 -14.96 -3.95 -17.72
C PRO A 231 -15.79 -5.13 -17.19
N SER A 232 -15.51 -5.55 -15.96
CA SER A 232 -16.34 -6.51 -15.24
C SER A 232 -17.27 -5.82 -14.23
N ASP A 233 -17.25 -4.49 -14.18
CA ASP A 233 -17.98 -3.68 -13.21
C ASP A 233 -19.42 -3.43 -13.68
N VAL A 234 -20.38 -4.03 -12.97
CA VAL A 234 -21.82 -3.94 -13.28
C VAL A 234 -22.38 -2.53 -13.14
N ARG A 235 -21.65 -1.61 -12.51
CA ARG A 235 -22.04 -0.20 -12.36
C ARG A 235 -21.85 0.61 -13.64
N VAL A 236 -21.09 0.09 -14.61
CA VAL A 236 -20.94 0.72 -15.93
C VAL A 236 -22.13 0.29 -16.79
N PRO A 237 -23.07 1.21 -17.13
CA PRO A 237 -24.36 0.84 -17.72
C PRO A 237 -24.28 0.51 -19.22
N PHE A 238 -23.08 0.50 -19.80
CA PHE A 238 -22.83 0.22 -21.21
C PHE A 238 -21.56 -0.63 -21.37
N LYS A 239 -21.42 -1.28 -22.51
CA LYS A 239 -20.23 -2.08 -22.82
C LYS A 239 -19.25 -1.26 -23.64
N PHE A 240 -18.00 -1.22 -23.20
CA PHE A 240 -16.88 -0.72 -23.99
C PHE A 240 -15.67 -1.65 -23.84
N GLN A 241 -14.75 -1.53 -24.78
CA GLN A 241 -13.49 -2.26 -24.80
C GLN A 241 -12.33 -1.28 -24.64
N ARG A 242 -11.39 -1.61 -23.75
CA ARG A 242 -10.16 -0.85 -23.50
C ARG A 242 -8.96 -1.67 -23.93
N ARG A 243 -8.23 -1.22 -24.94
CA ARG A 243 -6.96 -1.80 -25.37
C ARG A 243 -5.80 -1.20 -24.60
N GLN A 244 -5.21 -1.99 -23.71
CA GLN A 244 -4.11 -1.57 -22.82
C GLN A 244 -3.32 -2.80 -22.34
N PHE A 245 -2.13 -2.61 -21.76
CA PHE A 245 -1.45 -3.68 -21.04
C PHE A 245 -2.34 -4.18 -19.90
N PRO A 246 -2.60 -5.50 -19.78
CA PRO A 246 -3.52 -6.08 -18.79
C PRO A 246 -2.91 -6.09 -17.38
N VAL A 247 -2.30 -5.00 -16.95
CA VAL A 247 -1.59 -4.89 -15.67
C VAL A 247 -2.06 -3.67 -14.88
N MET A 248 -1.95 -3.75 -13.56
CA MET A 248 -2.07 -2.60 -12.66
C MET A 248 -0.85 -2.56 -11.73
N ILE A 249 -0.48 -1.38 -11.25
CA ILE A 249 0.61 -1.22 -10.28
C ILE A 249 0.25 -1.96 -8.97
N SER A 250 1.23 -2.60 -8.34
CA SER A 250 1.01 -3.55 -7.24
C SER A 250 1.98 -3.32 -6.07
N TYR A 251 2.18 -2.06 -5.67
CA TYR A 251 2.72 -1.74 -4.34
C TYR A 251 1.61 -1.90 -3.29
N ALA A 252 0.44 -1.39 -3.63
CA ALA A 252 -0.81 -1.59 -2.91
C ALA A 252 -1.80 -2.41 -3.74
N MET A 253 -2.69 -3.13 -3.06
CA MET A 253 -3.85 -3.80 -3.65
C MET A 253 -5.03 -3.76 -2.69
N THR A 254 -6.22 -4.05 -3.19
CA THR A 254 -7.39 -4.10 -2.30
C THR A 254 -7.35 -5.35 -1.44
N ILE A 255 -7.95 -5.29 -0.25
CA ILE A 255 -8.10 -6.46 0.63
C ILE A 255 -8.76 -7.62 -0.12
N ASN A 256 -9.78 -7.35 -0.92
CA ASN A 256 -10.48 -8.38 -1.70
C ASN A 256 -9.56 -9.05 -2.73
N LYS A 257 -8.64 -8.28 -3.36
CA LYS A 257 -7.66 -8.83 -4.31
C LYS A 257 -6.57 -9.66 -3.63
N SER A 258 -6.32 -9.44 -2.34
CA SER A 258 -5.36 -10.23 -1.57
C SER A 258 -5.90 -11.60 -1.16
N GLN A 259 -7.21 -11.85 -1.28
CA GLN A 259 -7.82 -13.12 -0.90
C GLN A 259 -7.17 -14.29 -1.66
N GLY A 260 -6.78 -15.33 -0.92
CA GLY A 260 -6.08 -16.50 -1.47
C GLY A 260 -4.57 -16.30 -1.64
N GLN A 261 -4.03 -15.10 -1.38
CA GLN A 261 -2.58 -14.87 -1.33
C GLN A 261 -2.05 -15.03 0.09
N SER A 262 -0.79 -15.43 0.20
CA SER A 262 -0.01 -15.47 1.44
C SER A 262 1.16 -14.51 1.29
N LEU A 263 1.32 -13.60 2.26
CA LEU A 263 2.34 -12.55 2.25
C LEU A 263 3.11 -12.57 3.57
N ALA A 264 4.43 -12.41 3.53
CA ALA A 264 5.24 -12.36 4.74
C ALA A 264 5.13 -11.01 5.46
N ASN A 265 4.90 -9.91 4.72
CA ASN A 265 4.73 -8.60 5.30
C ASN A 265 3.56 -7.84 4.66
N VAL A 266 2.64 -7.37 5.49
CA VAL A 266 1.42 -6.71 5.05
C VAL A 266 1.30 -5.38 5.77
N GLY A 267 1.23 -4.29 5.01
CA GLY A 267 0.83 -2.99 5.53
C GLY A 267 -0.66 -2.78 5.29
N LEU A 268 -1.51 -2.93 6.30
CA LEU A 268 -2.93 -2.65 6.21
C LEU A 268 -3.15 -1.13 6.41
N TYR A 269 -3.49 -0.43 5.34
CA TYR A 269 -3.74 1.00 5.32
C TYR A 269 -5.23 1.30 5.29
N LEU A 270 -5.77 1.74 6.43
CA LEU A 270 -7.18 2.06 6.63
C LEU A 270 -7.37 3.58 6.71
N LYS A 271 -7.17 4.25 5.57
CA LYS A 271 -7.65 5.64 5.38
C LYS A 271 -9.17 5.73 5.33
N LYS A 272 -9.82 4.64 4.92
CA LYS A 272 -11.25 4.44 5.01
C LYS A 272 -11.50 3.19 5.86
N PRO A 273 -12.63 3.11 6.58
CA PRO A 273 -13.00 1.89 7.29
C PRO A 273 -13.28 0.75 6.30
N VAL A 274 -13.16 -0.49 6.78
CA VAL A 274 -13.67 -1.65 6.04
C VAL A 274 -15.19 -1.58 5.95
N PHE A 275 -15.76 -2.04 4.84
CA PHE A 275 -17.19 -1.86 4.55
C PHE A 275 -17.93 -3.17 4.31
N SER A 276 -17.22 -4.29 4.17
CA SER A 276 -17.83 -5.60 3.92
C SER A 276 -17.52 -6.61 5.01
N HIS A 277 -18.44 -7.55 5.17
CA HIS A 277 -18.30 -8.62 6.13
C HIS A 277 -16.97 -9.37 5.97
N GLY A 278 -16.25 -9.58 7.08
CA GLY A 278 -15.04 -10.39 7.11
C GLY A 278 -13.84 -9.78 6.39
N GLN A 279 -13.94 -8.55 5.88
CA GLN A 279 -12.87 -7.90 5.12
C GLN A 279 -11.62 -7.70 5.98
N LEU A 280 -11.78 -7.25 7.23
CA LEU A 280 -10.65 -7.11 8.16
C LEU A 280 -10.01 -8.47 8.46
N TYR A 281 -10.81 -9.52 8.63
CA TYR A 281 -10.34 -10.90 8.79
C TYR A 281 -9.55 -11.38 7.56
N VAL A 282 -10.04 -11.11 6.35
CA VAL A 282 -9.31 -11.42 5.11
C VAL A 282 -7.95 -10.76 5.13
N ALA A 283 -7.87 -9.46 5.44
CA ALA A 283 -6.61 -8.72 5.48
C ALA A 283 -5.60 -9.30 6.48
N VAL A 284 -6.04 -9.54 7.73
CA VAL A 284 -5.19 -10.06 8.80
C VAL A 284 -4.74 -11.50 8.51
N SER A 285 -5.61 -12.32 7.93
CA SER A 285 -5.28 -13.72 7.59
C SER A 285 -4.33 -13.89 6.39
N ARG A 286 -3.99 -12.81 5.67
CA ARG A 286 -3.01 -12.89 4.57
C ARG A 286 -1.58 -12.98 5.06
N VAL A 287 -1.30 -12.51 6.27
CA VAL A 287 0.06 -12.49 6.81
C VAL A 287 0.45 -13.87 7.30
N THR A 288 1.64 -14.35 6.92
CA THR A 288 2.15 -15.65 7.39
C THR A 288 2.77 -15.57 8.79
N ASN A 289 3.17 -14.37 9.22
CA ASN A 289 3.75 -14.11 10.53
C ASN A 289 3.15 -12.82 11.13
N PRO A 290 2.63 -12.86 12.37
CA PRO A 290 2.11 -11.67 13.05
C PRO A 290 3.05 -10.45 13.04
N THR A 291 4.38 -10.65 13.12
CA THR A 291 5.36 -9.56 13.09
C THR A 291 5.42 -8.84 11.74
N GLY A 292 4.97 -9.52 10.69
CA GLY A 292 4.89 -8.98 9.33
C GLY A 292 3.68 -8.07 9.10
N LEU A 293 2.71 -8.05 10.01
CA LEU A 293 1.52 -7.22 9.88
C LEU A 293 1.74 -5.86 10.55
N LYS A 294 1.51 -4.79 9.79
CA LYS A 294 1.48 -3.42 10.28
C LYS A 294 0.14 -2.81 9.89
N ILE A 295 -0.55 -2.18 10.83
CA ILE A 295 -1.85 -1.56 10.60
C ILE A 295 -1.69 -0.06 10.82
N LEU A 296 -2.08 0.74 9.83
CA LEU A 296 -2.12 2.19 9.91
C LEU A 296 -3.58 2.63 9.78
N LEU A 297 -4.10 3.23 10.85
CA LEU A 297 -5.41 3.87 10.89
C LEU A 297 -5.19 5.36 10.58
N CYS A 298 -5.95 5.90 9.63
CA CYS A 298 -6.00 7.33 9.38
C CYS A 298 -7.48 7.74 9.37
N PRO A 299 -8.10 7.89 10.55
CA PRO A 299 -9.44 8.47 10.63
C PRO A 299 -9.45 9.91 10.08
N ASP A 300 -10.62 10.38 9.68
CA ASP A 300 -10.80 11.78 9.26
C ASP A 300 -10.44 12.73 10.42
N GLU A 301 -10.07 13.99 10.11
CA GLU A 301 -9.45 14.93 11.06
C GLU A 301 -10.25 15.18 12.36
N ASP A 302 -11.54 14.84 12.38
CA ASP A 302 -12.44 15.02 13.52
C ASP A 302 -12.57 13.79 14.44
N ASP A 303 -11.89 12.67 14.14
CA ASP A 303 -12.10 11.38 14.83
C ASP A 303 -10.76 10.84 15.38
N GLU A 304 -10.39 11.19 16.62
CA GLU A 304 -9.14 10.75 17.29
C GLU A 304 -9.15 9.28 17.75
N THR A 305 -9.82 8.39 17.02
CA THR A 305 -10.02 7.01 17.45
C THR A 305 -8.92 6.08 16.93
N ASN A 306 -8.24 5.38 17.85
CA ASN A 306 -7.30 4.28 17.55
C ASN A 306 -8.03 2.95 17.22
N SER A 307 -9.27 3.03 16.77
CA SER A 307 -10.13 1.87 16.52
C SER A 307 -10.70 1.92 15.10
N THR A 308 -11.07 0.76 14.57
CA THR A 308 -11.73 0.65 13.27
C THR A 308 -12.92 -0.28 13.41
N VAL A 309 -13.96 -0.05 12.61
CA VAL A 309 -15.17 -0.86 12.63
C VAL A 309 -14.87 -2.23 12.00
N ASN A 310 -15.14 -3.31 12.74
CA ASN A 310 -15.14 -4.64 12.17
C ASN A 310 -16.55 -5.01 11.72
N VAL A 311 -16.77 -5.17 10.41
CA VAL A 311 -18.07 -5.54 9.85
C VAL A 311 -18.24 -7.06 9.93
N VAL A 312 -19.16 -7.51 10.79
CA VAL A 312 -19.47 -8.94 11.00
C VAL A 312 -20.98 -9.18 10.85
N TYR A 313 -21.36 -10.18 10.05
CA TYR A 313 -22.75 -10.63 9.94
C TYR A 313 -23.24 -11.18 11.28
N LYS A 314 -24.43 -10.76 11.70
CA LYS A 314 -24.96 -11.06 13.04
C LYS A 314 -25.34 -12.53 13.18
N GLU A 315 -25.63 -13.18 12.06
CA GLU A 315 -25.98 -14.59 11.91
C GLU A 315 -24.87 -15.53 12.41
N ILE A 316 -23.61 -15.09 12.36
CA ILE A 316 -22.47 -15.86 12.86
C ILE A 316 -22.51 -16.02 14.39
N PHE A 317 -23.18 -15.10 15.09
CA PHE A 317 -23.31 -15.13 16.55
C PHE A 317 -24.58 -15.85 17.03
N GLN A 318 -25.45 -16.34 16.14
CA GLN A 318 -26.69 -17.02 16.52
C GLN A 318 -26.47 -18.46 17.02
N ASN A 319 -25.28 -19.02 16.82
CA ASN A 319 -24.91 -20.38 17.22
C ASN A 319 -23.68 -20.44 18.17
N LEU A 320 -23.38 -19.34 18.87
CA LEU A 320 -22.33 -19.23 19.90
C LEU A 320 -22.96 -19.24 21.30
#